data_AF-A0A953F7L7-F1
#
_entry.id   AF-A0A953F7L7-F1
#
_cell.length_a   1.000
_cell.length_b   1.000
_cell.length_c   1.000
_cell.angle_alpha   90.00
_cell.angle_beta   90.00
_cell.angle_gamma   90.00
#
_symmetry.space_group_name_H-M   'P 1'
#
loop_
_entity.id
_entity.type
_entity.pdbx_description
1 polymer ?
#
loop_
_entity_poly.entity_id
_entity_poly.type
_entity_poly.pdbx_seq_one_letter_code
_entity_poly.pdbx_strand_id
1 'polypeptide(L)'
;MILEVTTQAHQGHVLLYIINSNGAKILTLPDSSTASCMLVPGNTYRLEWHLWSAQEADYHLQAKVTPKNAGFPPFDLQRRYKEAAQDFGGFYFTV
;
A
#
# COMPACT_ATOMS: atom_id res chain seq x y z
N MET A 1 -0.94 9.19 -14.81
CA MET A 1 -0.74 7.74 -14.64
C MET A 1 -1.70 7.26 -13.57
N ILE A 2 -2.17 6.01 -13.62
CA ILE A 2 -3.13 5.49 -12.63
C ILE A 2 -2.42 4.43 -11.79
N LEU A 3 -2.44 4.60 -10.47
CA LEU A 3 -2.05 3.58 -9.50
C LEU A 3 -3.30 2.88 -9.00
N GLU A 4 -3.35 1.57 -9.14
CA GLU A 4 -4.38 0.71 -8.56
C GLU A 4 -3.78 -0.04 -7.38
N VAL A 5 -4.47 -0.05 -6.25
CA VAL A 5 -4.04 -0.68 -5.00
C VAL A 5 -5.12 -1.60 -4.48
N THR A 6 -4.73 -2.78 -4.04
CA THR A 6 -5.58 -3.75 -3.34
C THR A 6 -4.94 -4.08 -2.00
N THR A 7 -5.79 -4.19 -0.99
CA THR A 7 -5.46 -4.57 0.38
C THR A 7 -6.37 -5.73 0.78
N GLN A 8 -5.83 -6.70 1.50
CA GLN A 8 -6.56 -7.81 2.09
C GLN A 8 -5.95 -8.10 3.47
N ALA A 9 -6.82 -8.25 4.46
CA ALA A 9 -6.45 -8.70 5.80
C ALA A 9 -7.48 -9.71 6.30
N HIS A 10 -7.00 -10.88 6.71
CA HIS A 10 -7.79 -11.91 7.35
C HIS A 10 -7.33 -12.03 8.81
N GLN A 11 -8.27 -11.85 9.74
CA GLN A 11 -8.01 -11.87 11.20
C GLN A 11 -7.02 -10.81 11.70
N GLY A 12 -6.87 -9.73 10.95
CA GLY A 12 -6.05 -8.58 11.30
C GLY A 12 -6.55 -7.32 10.60
N HIS A 13 -5.78 -6.25 10.73
CA HIS A 13 -6.07 -4.97 10.13
C HIS A 13 -4.90 -4.47 9.31
N VAL A 14 -5.22 -3.78 8.22
CA VAL A 14 -4.21 -3.06 7.43
C VAL A 14 -4.67 -1.65 7.16
N LEU A 15 -3.71 -0.73 7.13
CA LEU A 15 -3.91 0.61 6.62
C LEU A 15 -2.77 0.95 5.68
N LEU A 16 -3.12 1.28 4.44
CA LEU A 16 -2.17 1.69 3.40
C LEU A 16 -2.39 3.15 3.02
N TYR A 17 -1.30 3.88 2.84
CA TYR A 17 -1.31 5.27 2.41
C TYR A 17 -0.52 5.45 1.12
N ILE A 18 -1.00 6.33 0.24
CA ILE A 18 -0.20 6.96 -0.80
C ILE A 18 -0.10 8.44 -0.46
N ILE A 19 1.13 8.92 -0.31
CA ILE A 19 1.45 10.26 0.19
C ILE A 19 2.28 10.98 -0.88
N ASN A 20 1.93 12.21 -1.21
CA ASN A 20 2.71 13.01 -2.16
C ASN A 20 3.91 13.69 -1.50
N SER A 21 4.79 14.31 -2.29
CA SER A 21 5.99 15.01 -1.83
C SER A 21 5.73 16.15 -0.82
N ASN A 22 4.51 16.70 -0.79
CA ASN A 22 4.10 17.73 0.17
C ASN A 22 3.56 17.13 1.49
N GLY A 23 3.57 15.81 1.66
CA GLY A 23 3.08 15.11 2.84
C GLY A 23 1.56 14.87 2.85
N ALA A 24 0.83 15.21 1.79
CA ALA A 24 -0.61 14.99 1.74
C ALA A 24 -0.92 13.53 1.40
N LYS A 25 -1.79 12.89 2.20
CA LYS A 25 -2.36 11.57 1.92
C LYS A 25 -3.37 11.68 0.78
N ILE A 26 -2.99 11.25 -0.41
CA ILE A 26 -3.85 11.26 -1.60
C ILE A 26 -4.69 9.99 -1.73
N LEU A 27 -4.28 8.93 -1.04
CA LEU A 27 -5.07 7.71 -0.87
C LEU A 27 -4.87 7.16 0.54
N THR A 28 -5.95 6.70 1.15
CA THR A 28 -5.94 5.93 2.41
C THR A 28 -6.85 4.73 2.19
N LEU A 29 -6.33 3.52 2.40
CA LEU A 29 -7.02 2.28 2.06
C LEU A 29 -6.95 1.29 3.25
N PRO A 30 -8.08 1.00 3.92
CA PRO A 30 -8.12 0.10 5.06
C PRO A 30 -8.51 -1.34 4.68
N ASP A 31 -8.04 -2.29 5.49
CA ASP A 31 -8.44 -3.70 5.57
C ASP A 31 -8.53 -4.40 4.20
N SER A 32 -9.71 -4.90 3.84
CA SER A 32 -9.93 -5.62 2.58
C SER A 32 -10.62 -4.72 1.57
N SER A 33 -9.84 -3.87 0.91
CA SER A 33 -10.34 -2.85 -0.03
C SER A 33 -9.49 -2.74 -1.29
N THR A 34 -10.10 -2.20 -2.35
CA THR A 34 -9.43 -1.83 -3.61
C THR A 34 -9.74 -0.37 -3.93
N ALA A 35 -8.74 0.38 -4.37
CA ALA A 35 -8.90 1.76 -4.82
C ALA A 35 -7.89 2.12 -5.90
N SER A 36 -8.08 3.27 -6.53
CA SER A 36 -7.13 3.83 -7.48
C SER A 36 -6.93 5.32 -7.24
N CYS A 37 -5.78 5.84 -7.66
CA CYS A 37 -5.51 7.27 -7.63
C CYS A 37 -4.70 7.70 -8.85
N MET A 38 -4.83 8.98 -9.21
CA MET A 38 -4.02 9.57 -10.26
C MET A 38 -2.67 10.00 -9.70
N LEU A 39 -1.61 9.59 -10.39
CA LEU A 39 -0.26 10.06 -10.16
C LEU A 39 0.19 10.98 -11.30
N VAL A 40 0.89 12.04 -10.92
CA VAL A 40 1.36 13.11 -11.80
C VAL A 40 2.85 12.90 -12.09
N PRO A 41 3.28 12.82 -13.36
CA PRO A 41 4.69 12.64 -13.72
C PRO A 41 5.60 13.72 -13.14
N GLY A 42 6.83 13.33 -12.80
CA GLY A 42 7.84 14.17 -12.19
C GLY A 42 7.70 14.35 -10.67
N ASN A 43 6.68 13.73 -10.04
CA ASN A 43 6.47 13.83 -8.60
C ASN A 43 6.94 12.57 -7.86
N THR A 44 7.49 12.80 -6.67
CA THR A 44 7.81 11.74 -5.72
C THR A 44 6.62 11.49 -4.80
N TYR A 45 6.38 10.21 -4.55
CA TYR A 45 5.35 9.69 -3.67
C TYR A 45 5.97 8.71 -2.68
N ARG A 46 5.23 8.43 -1.62
CA ARG A 46 5.53 7.41 -0.64
C ARG A 46 4.32 6.48 -0.50
N LEU A 47 4.56 5.18 -0.67
CA LEU A 47 3.60 4.14 -0.28
C LEU A 47 3.99 3.68 1.13
N GLU A 48 3.06 3.71 2.07
CA GLU A 48 3.25 3.20 3.44
C GLU A 48 2.16 2.21 3.81
N TRP A 49 2.51 1.17 4.57
CA TRP A 49 1.57 0.21 5.12
C TRP A 49 1.79 0.00 6.62
N HIS A 50 0.70 -0.22 7.32
CA HIS A 50 0.64 -0.51 8.75
C HIS A 50 -0.23 -1.75 8.92
N LEU A 51 0.31 -2.81 9.51
CA LEU A 51 -0.37 -4.08 9.77
C LEU A 51 -0.48 -4.27 11.28
N TRP A 52 -1.62 -4.72 11.77
CA TRP A 52 -1.75 -5.12 13.18
C TRP A 52 -2.82 -6.19 13.40
N SER A 53 -2.53 -7.14 14.28
CA SER A 53 -3.48 -8.15 14.76
C SER A 53 -3.23 -8.51 16.22
N ALA A 54 -4.30 -8.94 16.91
CA ALA A 54 -4.21 -9.53 18.25
C ALA A 54 -4.05 -11.06 18.21
N GLN A 55 -4.15 -11.67 17.03
CA GLN A 55 -4.13 -13.11 16.79
C GLN A 55 -3.39 -13.41 15.47
N GLU A 56 -3.31 -14.69 15.12
CA GLU A 56 -2.81 -15.12 13.81
C GLU A 56 -3.58 -14.40 12.68
N ALA A 57 -2.83 -13.87 11.71
CA ALA A 57 -3.39 -13.08 10.63
C ALA A 57 -2.60 -13.25 9.33
N ASP A 58 -3.32 -13.16 8.22
CA ASP A 58 -2.79 -13.19 6.86
C ASP A 58 -3.09 -11.86 6.15
N TYR A 59 -2.08 -11.32 5.49
CA TYR A 59 -2.15 -10.04 4.80
C TYR A 59 -1.67 -10.17 3.36
N HIS A 60 -2.36 -9.48 2.45
CA HIS A 60 -1.94 -9.34 1.06
C HIS A 60 -2.14 -7.90 0.60
N LEU A 61 -1.07 -7.26 0.12
CA LEU A 61 -1.10 -5.92 -0.46
C LEU A 61 -0.54 -5.97 -1.87
N GLN A 62 -1.24 -5.36 -2.81
CA GLN A 62 -0.79 -5.27 -4.19
C GLN A 62 -0.95 -3.85 -4.70
N ALA A 63 0.01 -3.38 -5.48
CA ALA A 63 -0.13 -2.13 -6.22
C ALA A 63 0.52 -2.20 -7.60
N LYS A 64 -0.13 -1.58 -8.59
CA LYS A 64 0.33 -1.54 -9.98
C LYS A 64 0.05 -0.19 -10.62
N VAL A 65 0.93 0.26 -11.51
CA VAL A 65 0.74 1.50 -12.28
C VAL A 65 0.48 1.22 -13.75
N THR A 66 -0.41 2.03 -14.33
CA THR A 66 -0.70 2.09 -15.77
C THR A 66 -0.30 3.46 -16.34
N PRO A 67 0.52 3.51 -17.42
CA PRO A 67 1.13 2.37 -18.12
C PRO A 67 2.20 1.66 -17.26
N LYS A 68 2.46 0.39 -17.57
CA LYS A 68 3.50 -0.39 -16.86
C LYS A 68 4.85 0.33 -16.96
N ASN A 69 5.68 0.19 -15.93
CA ASN A 69 7.03 0.78 -15.82
C ASN A 69 7.07 2.30 -15.76
N ALA A 70 5.97 2.98 -15.46
CA ALA A 70 5.94 4.44 -15.32
C ALA A 70 6.46 4.90 -13.94
N GLY A 71 7.66 4.44 -13.55
CA GLY A 71 8.36 4.88 -12.33
C GLY A 71 7.89 4.27 -10.99
N PHE A 72 6.86 3.41 -11.01
CA PHE A 72 6.46 2.61 -9.85
C PHE A 72 6.90 1.15 -10.03
N PRO A 73 7.71 0.59 -9.13
CA PRO A 73 8.02 -0.83 -9.16
C PRO A 73 6.76 -1.64 -8.85
N PRO A 74 6.50 -2.78 -9.51
CA PRO A 74 5.42 -3.68 -9.10
C PRO A 74 5.53 -3.99 -7.61
N PHE A 75 4.43 -3.83 -6.87
CA PHE A 75 4.39 -4.07 -5.43
C PHE A 75 3.44 -5.21 -5.13
N ASP A 76 3.96 -6.26 -4.50
CA ASP A 76 3.21 -7.40 -4.00
C ASP A 76 3.84 -7.82 -2.66
N LEU A 77 3.07 -7.65 -1.57
CA LEU A 77 3.50 -8.00 -0.23
C LEU A 77 2.52 -9.03 0.35
N GLN A 78 3.05 -10.21 0.65
CA GLN A 78 2.34 -11.23 1.41
C GLN A 78 3.03 -11.46 2.76
N ARG A 79 2.23 -11.44 3.84
CA ARG A 79 2.70 -11.63 5.22
C ARG A 79 1.73 -12.49 6.00
N ARG A 80 2.27 -13.36 6.85
CA ARG A 80 1.52 -14.15 7.83
C ARG A 80 2.22 -14.05 9.17
N TYR A 81 1.46 -13.78 10.22
CA TYR A 81 1.94 -13.78 11.60
C TYR A 81 1.20 -14.85 12.39
N LYS A 82 1.92 -15.63 13.20
CA LYS A 82 1.35 -16.76 13.98
C LYS A 82 0.74 -16.34 15.32
N GLU A 83 0.93 -15.08 15.71
CA GLU A 83 0.50 -14.51 16.98
C GLU A 83 0.28 -13.00 16.80
N ALA A 84 -0.08 -12.31 17.89
CA ALA A 84 -0.25 -10.86 17.87
C ALA A 84 0.99 -10.17 17.30
N ALA A 85 0.79 -9.31 16.30
CA ALA A 85 1.88 -8.68 15.58
C ALA A 85 1.53 -7.26 15.18
N GLN A 86 2.58 -6.44 15.04
CA GLN A 86 2.54 -5.15 14.38
C GLN A 86 3.70 -5.09 13.39
N ASP A 87 3.43 -4.63 12.18
CA ASP A 87 4.45 -4.39 11.15
C ASP A 87 4.16 -3.09 10.43
N PHE A 88 5.22 -2.40 10.04
CA PHE A 88 5.16 -1.15 9.31
C PHE A 88 6.25 -1.11 8.27
N GLY A 89 5.93 -0.52 7.13
CA GLY A 89 6.91 -0.34 6.07
C GLY A 89 6.44 0.65 5.03
N GLY A 90 7.35 0.96 4.12
CA GLY A 90 7.05 1.88 3.04
C GLY A 90 8.27 2.13 2.19
N PHE A 91 8.05 2.71 1.02
CA PHE A 91 9.10 3.13 0.13
C PHE A 91 8.69 4.38 -0.66
N TYR A 92 9.69 5.15 -1.05
CA TYR A 92 9.53 6.26 -1.97
C TYR A 92 9.64 5.79 -3.41
N PHE A 93 8.89 6.41 -4.30
CA PHE A 93 8.98 6.19 -5.74
C PHE A 93 8.67 7.49 -6.47
N THR A 94 9.23 7.64 -7.67
CA THR A 94 8.98 8.80 -8.54
C THR A 94 8.42 8.27 -9.85
N VAL A 95 7.30 8.83 -10.26
CA VAL A 95 6.63 8.47 -11.52
C VAL A 95 6.79 9.56 -12.57
#